data_AF-A0A9P0PSL9-F1
#
_entry.id   AF-A0A9P0PSL9-F1
#
_cell.length_a   1.000
_cell.length_b   1.000
_cell.length_c   1.000
_cell.angle_alpha   90.00
_cell.angle_beta   90.00
_cell.angle_gamma   90.00
#
_symmetry.space_group_name_H-M   'P 1'
#
loop_
_entity.id
_entity.type
_entity.pdbx_description
1 polymer ?
#
loop_
_entity_poly.entity_id
_entity_poly.type
_entity_poly.pdbx_seq_one_letter_code
_entity_poly.pdbx_strand_id
1 'polypeptide(L)'
;MDLHKPVDLTNRSIDDLTSEEKWRLEHQKIHEQHKGHEKMHAEMVIILIVTVIVAQVVLIEWKKRHYRSYSIVTLLGMWVVPIILCLRNHWWRFIFTWLLFSCITGLIVRKALQKPIDRTTPRLVYKWFLLLYKLSYVLGLVGYFIMMATFFGLNLLFNAKPNDWMDCGLIFIFYGLYYGVLGRDISEICSDKMAAHIGYYSPQGISTRSLDNNVCAVCGNKLLVAEDEEGVLENTYKLSCNHV
;
A
#
# COMPACT_ATOMS: atom_id res chain seq x y z
N MET A 1 -16.82 -15.90 -44.27
CA MET A 1 -17.95 -16.45 -43.47
C MET A 1 -18.62 -15.29 -42.81
N ASP A 2 -19.90 -15.04 -43.11
CA ASP A 2 -20.56 -13.77 -42.82
C ASP A 2 -21.29 -13.86 -41.47
N LEU A 3 -20.72 -13.27 -40.41
CA LEU A 3 -21.26 -13.32 -39.04
C LEU A 3 -22.61 -12.61 -38.89
N HIS A 4 -22.95 -11.73 -39.83
CA HIS A 4 -24.20 -10.95 -39.80
C HIS A 4 -25.36 -11.61 -40.51
N LYS A 5 -25.20 -12.81 -41.08
CA LYS A 5 -26.31 -13.54 -41.69
C LYS A 5 -27.31 -13.95 -40.60
N PRO A 6 -28.59 -13.52 -40.68
CA PRO A 6 -29.57 -13.84 -39.65
C PRO A 6 -29.81 -15.36 -39.60
N VAL A 7 -29.85 -15.91 -38.39
CA VAL A 7 -30.18 -17.32 -38.17
C VAL A 7 -31.71 -17.45 -38.16
N ASP A 8 -32.25 -18.14 -39.16
CA ASP A 8 -33.69 -18.31 -39.33
C ASP A 8 -34.22 -19.39 -38.35
N LEU A 9 -34.93 -18.94 -37.31
CA LEU A 9 -35.49 -19.78 -36.25
C LEU A 9 -36.92 -20.28 -36.55
N THR A 10 -37.50 -19.91 -37.69
CA THR A 10 -38.95 -20.03 -37.94
C THR A 10 -39.48 -21.47 -37.89
N ASN A 11 -38.62 -22.49 -38.08
CA ASN A 11 -39.01 -23.91 -38.13
C ASN A 11 -37.99 -24.88 -37.48
N ARG A 12 -37.03 -24.38 -36.68
CA ARG A 12 -35.99 -25.22 -36.04
C ARG A 12 -35.87 -24.94 -34.55
N SER A 13 -35.72 -26.00 -33.75
CA SER A 13 -35.47 -25.85 -32.32
C SER A 13 -34.01 -25.44 -32.06
N ILE A 14 -33.74 -24.78 -30.92
CA ILE A 14 -32.39 -24.34 -30.56
C ILE A 14 -31.41 -25.53 -30.50
N ASP A 15 -31.88 -26.74 -30.19
CA ASP A 15 -31.05 -27.94 -30.14
C ASP A 15 -30.68 -28.52 -31.50
N ASP A 16 -31.42 -28.18 -32.56
CA ASP A 16 -31.13 -28.61 -33.94
C ASP A 16 -30.09 -27.71 -34.65
N LEU A 17 -29.66 -26.63 -33.99
CA LEU A 17 -28.66 -25.71 -34.52
C LEU A 17 -27.26 -26.31 -34.41
N THR A 18 -26.49 -26.20 -35.48
CA THR A 18 -25.04 -26.50 -35.43
C THR A 18 -24.33 -25.58 -34.43
N SER A 19 -23.18 -26.02 -33.89
CA SER A 19 -22.41 -25.24 -32.91
C SER A 19 -22.08 -23.82 -33.40
N GLU A 20 -21.80 -23.66 -34.70
CA GLU A 20 -21.56 -22.36 -35.35
C GLU A 20 -22.81 -21.48 -35.48
N GLU A 21 -24.01 -22.08 -35.63
CA GLU A 21 -25.28 -21.36 -35.66
C GLU A 21 -25.68 -20.90 -34.25
N LYS A 22 -25.46 -21.73 -33.23
CA LYS A 22 -25.65 -21.36 -31.82
C LYS A 22 -24.78 -20.15 -31.45
N TRP A 23 -23.50 -20.16 -31.85
CA TRP A 23 -22.57 -19.07 -31.56
C TRP A 23 -22.94 -17.76 -32.27
N ARG A 24 -23.40 -17.83 -33.53
CA ARG A 24 -23.89 -16.66 -34.26
C ARG A 24 -25.16 -16.08 -33.66
N LEU A 25 -26.08 -16.94 -33.21
CA LEU A 25 -27.32 -16.54 -32.57
C LEU A 25 -27.06 -15.88 -31.21
N GLU A 26 -26.12 -16.41 -30.42
CA GLU A 26 -25.67 -15.81 -29.17
C GLU A 26 -24.99 -14.45 -29.41
N HIS A 27 -24.11 -14.36 -30.41
CA HIS A 27 -23.46 -13.10 -30.81
C HIS A 27 -24.48 -12.04 -31.27
N GLN A 28 -25.49 -12.43 -32.06
CA GLN A 28 -26.59 -11.54 -32.47
C GLN A 28 -27.41 -11.08 -31.27
N LYS A 29 -27.71 -11.98 -30.32
CA LYS A 29 -28.44 -11.66 -29.08
C LYS A 29 -27.67 -10.68 -28.19
N ILE A 30 -26.35 -10.82 -28.07
CA ILE A 30 -25.49 -9.87 -27.36
C ILE A 30 -25.50 -8.51 -28.05
N HIS A 31 -25.36 -8.47 -29.39
CA HIS A 31 -25.41 -7.23 -30.14
C HIS A 31 -26.77 -6.54 -30.09
N GLU A 32 -27.87 -7.30 -30.06
CA GLU A 32 -29.22 -6.77 -29.92
C GLU A 32 -29.47 -6.23 -28.49
N GLN A 33 -28.98 -6.93 -27.46
CA GLN A 33 -28.95 -6.41 -26.08
C GLN A 33 -28.08 -5.16 -25.92
N HIS A 34 -27.09 -4.94 -26.79
CA HIS A 34 -26.23 -3.75 -26.80
C HIS A 34 -26.65 -2.68 -27.82
N LYS A 35 -27.69 -2.93 -28.62
CA LYS A 35 -28.17 -2.02 -29.65
C LYS A 35 -28.85 -0.81 -28.99
N GLY A 36 -28.13 0.31 -28.93
CA GLY A 36 -28.56 1.53 -28.23
C GLY A 36 -27.90 1.75 -26.87
N HIS A 37 -27.36 0.69 -26.24
CA HIS A 37 -26.60 0.78 -24.99
C HIS A 37 -25.17 1.31 -25.20
N GLU A 38 -24.62 1.19 -26.42
CA GLU A 38 -23.31 1.74 -26.81
C GLU A 38 -23.22 3.26 -26.61
N LYS A 39 -24.28 4.02 -26.90
CA LYS A 39 -24.30 5.47 -26.68
C LYS A 39 -24.30 5.82 -25.18
N MET A 40 -25.03 5.05 -24.37
CA MET A 40 -25.04 5.22 -22.91
C MET A 40 -23.69 4.82 -22.28
N HIS A 41 -23.08 3.73 -22.74
CA HIS A 41 -21.74 3.34 -22.33
C HIS A 41 -20.70 4.40 -22.69
N ALA A 42 -20.77 4.97 -23.91
CA ALA A 42 -19.86 6.04 -24.32
C ALA A 42 -20.01 7.28 -23.42
N GLU A 43 -21.24 7.69 -23.10
CA GLU A 43 -21.49 8.83 -22.22
C GLU A 43 -20.99 8.58 -20.78
N MET A 44 -21.28 7.40 -20.21
CA MET A 44 -20.77 7.02 -18.88
C MET A 44 -19.24 7.01 -18.83
N VAL A 45 -18.58 6.52 -19.88
CA VAL A 45 -17.12 6.50 -19.97
C VAL A 45 -16.55 7.90 -20.08
N ILE A 46 -17.15 8.80 -20.87
CA ILE A 46 -16.70 10.19 -20.97
C ILE A 46 -16.85 10.90 -19.62
N ILE A 47 -18.00 10.75 -18.94
CA ILE A 47 -18.22 11.32 -17.61
C ILE A 47 -17.19 10.79 -16.62
N LEU A 48 -16.92 9.48 -16.64
CA LEU A 48 -15.91 8.84 -15.79
C LEU A 48 -14.51 9.40 -16.07
N ILE A 49 -14.10 9.54 -17.33
CA ILE A 49 -12.79 10.10 -17.70
C ILE A 49 -12.67 11.53 -17.19
N VAL A 50 -13.68 12.37 -17.44
CA VAL A 50 -13.67 13.77 -16.99
C VAL A 50 -13.62 13.86 -15.47
N THR A 51 -14.44 13.07 -14.75
CA THR A 51 -14.42 13.05 -13.29
C THR A 51 -13.10 12.54 -12.72
N VAL A 52 -12.49 11.52 -13.31
CA VAL A 52 -11.16 11.03 -12.91
C VAL A 52 -10.11 12.12 -13.11
N ILE A 53 -10.09 12.80 -14.27
CA ILE A 53 -9.13 13.88 -14.54
C ILE A 53 -9.30 15.01 -13.52
N VAL A 54 -10.54 15.48 -13.31
CA VAL A 54 -10.83 16.55 -12.34
C VAL A 54 -10.41 16.14 -10.93
N ALA A 55 -10.73 14.91 -10.51
CA ALA A 55 -10.33 14.40 -9.20
C ALA A 55 -8.80 14.37 -9.04
N GLN A 56 -8.05 13.93 -10.06
CA GLN A 56 -6.59 13.91 -10.02
C GLN A 56 -6.00 15.32 -9.88
N VAL A 57 -6.52 16.30 -10.63
CA VAL A 57 -6.09 17.70 -10.53
C VAL A 57 -6.34 18.24 -9.12
N VAL A 58 -7.53 17.99 -8.56
CA VAL A 58 -7.87 18.40 -7.19
C VAL A 58 -6.94 17.76 -6.17
N LEU A 59 -6.62 16.47 -6.29
CA LEU A 59 -5.69 15.78 -5.39
C LEU A 59 -4.28 16.35 -5.45
N ILE A 60 -3.77 16.67 -6.65
CA ILE A 60 -2.44 17.25 -6.85
C ILE A 60 -2.37 18.64 -6.23
N GLU A 61 -3.36 19.50 -6.51
CA GLU A 61 -3.43 20.85 -5.92
C GLU A 61 -3.59 20.81 -4.41
N TRP A 62 -4.37 19.85 -3.89
CA TRP A 62 -4.52 19.66 -2.45
C TRP A 62 -3.21 19.22 -1.79
N LYS A 63 -2.48 18.27 -2.39
CA LYS A 63 -1.16 17.85 -1.92
C LYS A 63 -0.17 19.02 -1.90
N LYS A 64 -0.20 19.88 -2.91
CA LYS A 64 0.71 21.04 -3.04
C LYS A 64 0.39 22.14 -2.02
N ARG A 65 -0.90 22.46 -1.81
CA ARG A 65 -1.32 23.57 -0.93
C ARG A 65 -1.39 23.16 0.54
N HIS A 66 -1.83 21.94 0.82
CA HIS A 66 -2.06 21.46 2.19
C HIS A 66 -1.55 20.02 2.37
N TYR A 67 -0.24 19.82 2.23
CA TYR A 67 0.42 18.51 2.38
C TYR A 67 0.03 17.77 3.66
N ARG A 68 -0.03 18.49 4.80
CA ARG A 68 -0.37 17.88 6.10
C ARG A 68 -1.79 17.31 6.13
N SER A 69 -2.77 18.04 5.60
CA SER A 69 -4.16 17.57 5.55
C SER A 69 -4.29 16.42 4.55
N TYR A 70 -3.65 16.54 3.39
CA TYR A 70 -3.59 15.48 2.39
C TYR A 70 -3.04 14.17 2.99
N SER A 71 -1.86 14.23 3.62
CA SER A 71 -1.19 13.06 4.23
C SER A 71 -2.04 12.40 5.32
N ILE A 72 -2.68 13.17 6.20
CA ILE A 72 -3.54 12.60 7.26
C ILE A 72 -4.77 11.93 6.67
N VAL A 73 -5.44 12.56 5.70
CA VAL A 73 -6.67 12.00 5.11
C VAL A 73 -6.36 10.77 4.26
N THR A 74 -5.30 10.79 3.46
CA THR A 74 -4.90 9.61 2.68
C THR A 74 -4.47 8.46 3.59
N LEU A 75 -3.76 8.74 4.67
CA LEU A 75 -3.40 7.73 5.67
C LEU A 75 -4.65 7.12 6.33
N LEU A 76 -5.61 7.95 6.77
CA LEU A 76 -6.86 7.46 7.33
C LEU A 76 -7.67 6.66 6.30
N GLY A 77 -7.71 7.10 5.05
CA GLY A 77 -8.36 6.38 3.95
C GLY A 77 -7.74 5.01 3.74
N MET A 78 -6.41 4.93 3.62
CA MET A 78 -5.68 3.66 3.48
C MET A 78 -5.84 2.76 4.71
N TRP A 79 -5.97 3.33 5.91
CA TRP A 79 -6.16 2.56 7.14
C TRP A 79 -7.59 1.98 7.24
N VAL A 80 -8.62 2.78 6.94
CA VAL A 80 -10.04 2.45 7.21
C VAL A 80 -10.69 1.67 6.06
N VAL A 81 -10.45 2.03 4.80
CA VAL A 81 -11.15 1.45 3.64
C VAL A 81 -10.99 -0.08 3.56
N PRO A 82 -9.77 -0.66 3.66
CA PRO A 82 -9.59 -2.10 3.60
C PRO A 82 -10.32 -2.85 4.72
N ILE A 83 -10.45 -2.23 5.90
CA ILE A 83 -11.12 -2.83 7.05
C ILE A 83 -12.63 -2.84 6.89
N ILE A 84 -13.22 -1.75 6.38
CA ILE A 84 -14.65 -1.72 6.10
C ILE A 84 -15.00 -2.85 5.12
N LEU A 85 -14.20 -3.04 4.07
CA LEU A 85 -14.39 -4.12 3.11
C LEU A 85 -14.21 -5.50 3.74
N CYS A 86 -13.17 -5.71 4.55
CA CYS A 86 -12.90 -6.99 5.20
C CYS A 86 -13.95 -7.35 6.27
N LEU A 87 -14.49 -6.37 6.99
CA LEU A 87 -15.59 -6.57 7.95
C LEU A 87 -16.87 -7.01 7.23
N ARG A 88 -17.18 -6.38 6.09
CA ARG A 88 -18.34 -6.76 5.27
C ARG A 88 -18.22 -8.17 4.68
N ASN A 89 -17.01 -8.57 4.30
CA ASN A 89 -16.73 -9.87 3.69
C ASN A 89 -16.35 -10.96 4.72
N HIS A 90 -16.42 -10.66 6.03
CA HIS A 90 -16.05 -11.58 7.12
C HIS A 90 -14.64 -12.20 7.01
N TRP A 91 -13.67 -11.44 6.53
CA TRP A 91 -12.28 -11.90 6.40
C TRP A 91 -11.50 -11.77 7.71
N TRP A 92 -11.75 -12.71 8.62
CA TRP A 92 -11.20 -12.72 9.99
C TRP A 92 -9.67 -12.68 10.08
N ARG A 93 -8.97 -13.31 9.13
CA ARG A 93 -7.49 -13.34 9.11
C ARG A 93 -6.89 -11.93 9.03
N PHE A 94 -7.41 -11.13 8.09
CA PHE A 94 -6.94 -9.75 7.88
C PHE A 94 -7.31 -8.85 9.06
N ILE A 95 -8.53 -9.02 9.61
CA ILE A 95 -8.98 -8.25 10.79
C ILE A 95 -8.04 -8.49 11.97
N PHE A 96 -7.66 -9.74 12.22
CA PHE A 96 -6.75 -10.07 13.31
C PHE A 96 -5.36 -9.45 13.11
N THR A 97 -4.75 -9.64 11.93
CA THR A 97 -3.41 -9.09 11.65
C THR A 97 -3.41 -7.57 11.67
N TRP A 98 -4.47 -6.94 11.17
CA TRP A 98 -4.64 -5.49 11.20
C TRP A 98 -4.79 -4.99 12.63
N LEU A 99 -5.60 -5.64 13.46
CA LEU A 99 -5.80 -5.20 14.85
C LEU A 99 -4.49 -5.28 15.63
N LEU A 100 -3.73 -6.37 15.46
CA LEU A 100 -2.40 -6.54 16.04
C LEU A 100 -1.46 -5.42 15.60
N PHE A 101 -1.37 -5.17 14.28
CA PHE A 101 -0.54 -4.11 13.72
C PHE A 101 -0.94 -2.72 14.25
N SER A 102 -2.23 -2.40 14.24
CA SER A 102 -2.79 -1.13 14.68
C SER A 102 -2.58 -0.91 16.18
N CYS A 103 -2.73 -1.95 17.00
CA CYS A 103 -2.48 -1.88 18.44
C CYS A 103 -1.00 -1.59 18.72
N ILE A 104 -0.09 -2.39 18.18
CA ILE A 104 1.35 -2.22 18.44
C ILE A 104 1.84 -0.86 17.91
N THR A 105 1.47 -0.51 16.68
CA THR A 105 1.86 0.76 16.07
C THR A 105 1.26 1.94 16.84
N GLY A 106 0.01 1.84 17.30
CA GLY A 106 -0.63 2.85 18.15
C GLY A 106 0.10 3.07 19.47
N LEU A 107 0.58 2.00 20.13
CA LEU A 107 1.37 2.09 21.36
C LEU A 107 2.72 2.80 21.12
N ILE A 108 3.36 2.51 20.00
CA ILE A 108 4.67 3.09 19.64
C ILE A 108 4.52 4.56 19.25
N VAL A 109 3.51 4.90 18.46
CA VAL A 109 3.14 6.29 18.12
C VAL A 109 2.81 7.06 19.39
N ARG A 110 2.05 6.48 20.32
CA ARG A 110 1.74 7.12 21.61
C ARG A 110 3.01 7.43 22.40
N LYS A 111 3.98 6.51 22.46
CA LYS A 111 5.29 6.76 23.09
C LYS A 111 6.06 7.86 22.36
N ALA A 112 6.05 7.89 21.03
CA ALA A 112 6.71 8.94 20.24
C ALA A 112 6.12 10.35 20.44
N LEU A 113 4.83 10.44 20.78
CA LEU A 113 4.11 11.71 20.99
C LEU A 113 4.09 12.18 22.45
N GLN A 114 4.51 11.35 23.41
CA GLN A 114 4.55 11.72 24.83
C GLN A 114 5.58 12.83 25.09
N LYS A 115 5.23 13.77 25.95
CA LYS A 115 6.11 14.85 26.42
C LYS A 115 6.37 14.70 27.92
N PRO A 116 7.63 14.74 28.39
CA PRO A 116 8.88 14.72 27.62
C PRO A 116 9.17 13.34 26.99
N ILE A 117 9.87 13.32 25.84
CA ILE A 117 10.29 12.07 25.19
C ILE A 117 11.47 11.47 25.97
N ASP A 118 11.37 10.19 26.32
CA ASP A 118 12.47 9.45 26.94
C ASP A 118 13.58 9.16 25.91
N ARG A 119 14.85 9.23 26.34
CA ARG A 119 16.05 9.00 25.50
C ARG A 119 16.04 7.65 24.77
N THR A 120 15.36 6.63 25.28
CA THR A 120 15.29 5.31 24.65
C THR A 120 14.18 5.19 23.60
N THR A 121 13.23 6.11 23.59
CA THR A 121 12.01 6.04 22.76
C THR A 121 12.31 6.10 21.26
N PRO A 122 13.16 7.01 20.74
CA PRO A 122 13.45 7.05 19.30
C PRO A 122 14.02 5.73 18.80
N ARG A 123 14.92 5.09 19.57
CA ARG A 123 15.49 3.77 19.20
C ARG A 123 14.42 2.69 19.09
N LEU A 124 13.47 2.63 20.04
CA LEU A 124 12.36 1.69 19.97
C LEU A 124 11.49 1.92 18.73
N VAL A 125 11.18 3.19 18.43
CA VAL A 125 10.35 3.60 17.29
C VAL A 125 11.03 3.20 15.97
N TYR A 126 12.30 3.55 15.78
CA TYR A 126 13.05 3.18 14.57
C TYR A 126 13.21 1.67 14.42
N LYS A 127 13.51 0.95 15.51
CA LYS A 127 13.65 -0.52 15.47
C LYS A 127 12.34 -1.21 15.06
N TRP A 128 11.20 -0.72 15.53
CA TRP A 128 9.89 -1.24 15.13
C TRP A 128 9.58 -0.98 13.66
N PHE A 129 9.75 0.24 13.18
CA PHE A 129 9.49 0.55 11.77
C PHE A 129 10.48 -0.15 10.83
N LEU A 130 11.72 -0.35 11.26
CA LEU A 130 12.69 -1.17 10.53
C LEU A 130 12.27 -2.64 10.47
N LEU A 131 11.75 -3.19 11.56
CA LEU A 131 11.20 -4.55 11.58
C LEU A 131 10.02 -4.68 10.62
N LEU A 132 9.07 -3.73 10.64
CA LEU A 132 7.94 -3.69 9.73
C LEU A 132 8.38 -3.61 8.27
N TYR A 133 9.37 -2.77 7.96
CA TYR A 133 9.95 -2.67 6.62
C TYR A 133 10.55 -4.01 6.16
N LYS A 134 11.39 -4.65 6.99
CA LYS A 134 12.00 -5.94 6.66
C LYS A 134 10.95 -7.03 6.45
N LEU A 135 9.94 -7.11 7.33
CA LEU A 135 8.86 -8.08 7.20
C LEU A 135 8.05 -7.86 5.93
N SER A 136 7.69 -6.61 5.63
CA SER A 136 6.96 -6.23 4.42
C SER A 136 7.74 -6.55 3.15
N TYR A 137 9.06 -6.29 3.17
CA TYR A 137 9.97 -6.60 2.07
C TYR A 137 10.06 -8.11 1.83
N VAL A 138 10.24 -8.91 2.89
CA VAL A 138 10.30 -10.38 2.78
C VAL A 138 8.97 -10.94 2.26
N LEU A 139 7.83 -10.48 2.77
CA LEU A 139 6.51 -10.92 2.29
C LEU A 139 6.31 -10.58 0.80
N GLY A 140 6.66 -9.36 0.39
CA GLY A 140 6.57 -8.94 -1.02
C GLY A 140 7.47 -9.77 -1.93
N LEU A 141 8.71 -10.04 -1.49
CA LEU A 141 9.67 -10.86 -2.24
C LEU A 141 9.19 -12.31 -2.36
N VAL A 142 8.69 -12.91 -1.28
CA VAL A 142 8.10 -14.26 -1.29
C VAL A 142 6.91 -14.33 -2.23
N GLY A 143 5.99 -13.35 -2.17
CA GLY A 143 4.83 -13.30 -3.05
C GLY A 143 5.22 -13.17 -4.53
N TYR A 144 6.23 -12.35 -4.82
CA TYR A 144 6.80 -12.21 -6.16
C TYR A 144 7.39 -13.54 -6.68
N PHE A 145 8.16 -14.25 -5.85
CA PHE A 145 8.70 -15.56 -6.22
C PHE A 145 7.59 -16.60 -6.50
N ILE A 146 6.53 -16.62 -5.70
CA ILE A 146 5.38 -17.53 -5.91
C ILE A 146 4.67 -17.21 -7.24
N MET A 147 4.41 -15.93 -7.52
CA MET A 147 3.82 -15.52 -8.80
C MET A 147 4.71 -15.90 -9.98
N MET A 148 6.01 -15.63 -9.88
CA MET A 148 6.96 -15.94 -10.93
C MET A 148 7.05 -17.45 -11.17
N ALA A 149 7.08 -18.27 -10.11
CA ALA A 149 7.02 -19.73 -10.21
C ALA A 149 5.74 -20.22 -10.91
N THR A 150 4.61 -19.53 -10.68
CA THR A 150 3.34 -19.82 -11.35
C THR A 150 3.40 -19.53 -12.85
N PHE A 151 4.00 -18.41 -13.25
CA PHE A 151 4.21 -18.06 -14.67
C PHE A 151 5.13 -19.05 -15.40
N PHE A 152 6.16 -19.56 -14.73
CA PHE A 152 7.04 -20.60 -15.28
C PHE A 152 6.42 -22.01 -15.28
N GLY A 153 5.18 -22.17 -14.82
CA GLY A 153 4.49 -23.46 -14.82
C GLY A 153 4.98 -24.44 -13.75
N LEU A 154 5.79 -23.99 -12.78
CA LEU A 154 6.29 -24.85 -11.69
C LEU A 154 5.14 -25.39 -10.82
N ASN A 155 3.97 -24.72 -10.78
CA ASN A 155 2.81 -25.24 -10.06
C ASN A 155 2.32 -26.60 -10.62
N LEU A 156 2.53 -26.84 -11.93
CA LEU A 156 2.08 -28.07 -12.59
C LEU A 156 2.92 -29.27 -12.14
N LEU A 157 4.20 -29.04 -11.80
CA LEU A 157 5.08 -30.06 -11.24
C LEU A 157 4.61 -30.54 -9.86
N PHE A 158 3.96 -29.67 -9.09
CA PHE A 158 3.39 -29.98 -7.78
C PHE A 158 1.90 -30.37 -7.85
N ASN A 159 1.35 -30.55 -9.06
CA ASN A 159 -0.04 -30.92 -9.31
C ASN A 159 -1.06 -29.98 -8.62
N ALA A 160 -0.70 -28.69 -8.50
CA ALA A 160 -1.55 -27.66 -7.91
C ALA A 160 -2.17 -26.81 -9.02
N LYS A 161 -3.34 -26.21 -8.77
CA LYS A 161 -3.97 -25.33 -9.76
C LYS A 161 -3.24 -23.98 -9.81
N PRO A 162 -3.03 -23.38 -11.00
CA PRO A 162 -2.41 -22.07 -11.13
C PRO A 162 -3.13 -20.96 -10.37
N ASN A 163 -4.47 -21.02 -10.30
CA ASN A 163 -5.27 -20.03 -9.58
C ASN A 163 -4.92 -19.97 -8.09
N ASP A 164 -4.78 -21.13 -7.43
CA ASP A 164 -4.51 -21.18 -5.99
C ASP A 164 -3.15 -20.59 -5.64
N TRP A 165 -2.13 -20.83 -6.49
CA TRP A 165 -0.79 -20.26 -6.33
C TRP A 165 -0.77 -18.76 -6.62
N MET A 166 -1.50 -18.32 -7.65
CA MET A 166 -1.62 -16.89 -7.97
C MET A 166 -2.31 -16.13 -6.85
N ASP A 167 -3.41 -16.66 -6.31
CA ASP A 167 -4.13 -16.07 -5.18
C ASP A 167 -3.23 -16.00 -3.93
N CYS A 168 -2.46 -17.05 -3.66
CA CYS A 168 -1.48 -17.07 -2.57
C CYS A 168 -0.41 -15.96 -2.76
N GLY A 169 0.19 -15.88 -3.95
CA GLY A 169 1.19 -14.86 -4.28
C GLY A 169 0.66 -13.44 -4.16
N LEU A 170 -0.56 -13.20 -4.68
CA LEU A 170 -1.25 -11.91 -4.57
C LEU A 170 -1.53 -11.52 -3.12
N ILE A 171 -1.94 -12.46 -2.27
CA ILE A 171 -2.14 -12.22 -0.85
C ILE A 171 -0.83 -11.79 -0.20
N PHE A 172 0.28 -12.49 -0.43
CA PHE A 172 1.59 -12.10 0.13
C PHE A 172 2.03 -10.70 -0.29
N ILE A 173 1.90 -10.37 -1.58
CA ILE A 173 2.22 -9.04 -2.09
C ILE A 173 1.30 -7.99 -1.48
N PHE A 174 0.00 -8.25 -1.40
CA PHE A 174 -0.97 -7.33 -0.81
C PHE A 174 -0.61 -7.01 0.65
N TYR A 175 -0.32 -8.02 1.47
CA TYR A 175 0.09 -7.82 2.86
C TYR A 175 1.40 -7.03 2.96
N GLY A 176 2.40 -7.38 2.14
CA GLY A 176 3.69 -6.68 2.10
C GLY A 176 3.55 -5.21 1.71
N LEU A 177 2.81 -4.92 0.63
CA LEU A 177 2.59 -3.54 0.18
C LEU A 177 1.73 -2.75 1.17
N TYR A 178 0.65 -3.35 1.68
CA TYR A 178 -0.28 -2.67 2.58
C TYR A 178 0.40 -2.23 3.87
N TYR A 179 1.01 -3.16 4.61
CA TYR A 179 1.70 -2.83 5.86
C TYR A 179 3.00 -2.05 5.62
N GLY A 180 3.65 -2.24 4.48
CA GLY A 180 4.85 -1.50 4.09
C GLY A 180 4.57 -0.02 3.85
N VAL A 181 3.56 0.31 3.03
CA VAL A 181 3.16 1.70 2.77
C VAL A 181 2.64 2.36 4.03
N LEU A 182 1.77 1.67 4.78
CA LEU A 182 1.20 2.17 6.03
C LEU A 182 2.29 2.43 7.08
N GLY A 183 3.24 1.49 7.25
CA GLY A 183 4.37 1.64 8.14
C GLY A 183 5.28 2.81 7.76
N ARG A 184 5.55 3.00 6.47
CA ARG A 184 6.34 4.13 5.95
C ARG A 184 5.70 5.47 6.30
N ASP A 185 4.42 5.66 5.99
CA ASP A 185 3.73 6.92 6.23
C ASP A 185 3.65 7.28 7.72
N ILE A 186 3.40 6.29 8.59
CA ILE A 186 3.38 6.51 10.04
C ILE A 186 4.79 6.83 10.56
N SER A 187 5.84 6.19 10.02
CA SER A 187 7.23 6.45 10.40
C SER A 187 7.68 7.87 10.08
N GLU A 188 7.24 8.43 8.95
CA GLU A 188 7.49 9.83 8.54
C GLU A 188 6.86 10.79 9.56
N ILE A 189 5.57 10.59 9.88
CA ILE A 189 4.85 11.41 10.88
C ILE A 189 5.51 11.31 12.26
N CYS A 190 5.92 10.11 12.69
CA CYS A 190 6.60 9.93 13.97
C CYS A 190 7.95 10.64 14.00
N SER A 191 8.74 10.54 12.94
CA SER A 191 10.06 11.16 12.85
C SER A 191 9.94 12.69 12.92
N ASP A 192 9.02 13.29 12.17
CA ASP A 192 8.77 14.74 12.19
C ASP A 192 8.36 15.23 13.58
N LYS A 193 7.47 14.48 14.25
CA LYS A 193 6.99 14.83 15.59
C LYS A 193 8.09 14.70 16.63
N MET A 194 8.86 13.63 16.59
CA MET A 194 10.00 13.45 17.50
C MET A 194 11.05 14.55 17.29
N ALA A 195 11.41 14.86 16.04
CA ALA A 195 12.36 15.93 15.72
C ALA A 195 11.92 17.30 16.27
N ALA A 196 10.63 17.64 16.10
CA ALA A 196 10.06 18.87 16.65
C ALA A 196 10.03 18.90 18.20
N HIS A 197 9.99 17.75 18.86
CA HIS A 197 9.95 17.65 20.32
C HIS A 197 11.33 17.69 20.98
N ILE A 198 12.37 17.22 20.29
CA ILE A 198 13.75 17.21 20.83
C ILE A 198 14.33 18.64 20.91
N GLY A 199 13.83 19.58 20.09
CA GLY A 199 14.11 21.02 20.22
C GLY A 199 15.40 21.50 19.55
N TYR A 200 16.14 20.62 18.86
CA TYR A 200 17.26 21.01 18.00
C TYR A 200 16.80 21.71 16.71
N TYR A 201 15.52 21.59 16.36
CA TYR A 201 14.91 22.25 15.20
C TYR A 201 13.68 23.05 15.66
N SER A 202 13.69 24.38 15.44
CA SER A 202 12.47 25.19 15.51
C SER A 202 12.14 25.75 14.13
N PRO A 203 10.86 25.75 13.71
CA PRO A 203 10.44 26.42 12.48
C PRO A 203 10.83 27.91 12.42
N GLN A 204 11.15 28.51 13.58
CA GLN A 204 11.51 29.91 13.79
C GLN A 204 13.03 30.14 13.78
N GLY A 205 13.86 29.12 13.50
CA GLY A 205 15.29 29.24 13.25
C GLY A 205 16.21 29.32 14.48
N ILE A 206 15.67 29.49 15.69
CA ILE A 206 16.46 29.50 16.94
C ILE A 206 16.29 28.14 17.63
N SER A 207 17.39 27.37 17.72
CA SER A 207 17.44 26.12 18.49
C SER A 207 17.51 26.44 19.99
N THR A 208 16.74 25.72 20.81
CA THR A 208 16.71 25.93 22.28
C THR A 208 17.74 25.07 23.02
N ARG A 209 18.49 24.23 22.30
CA ARG A 209 19.45 23.27 22.86
C ARG A 209 20.73 23.23 22.03
N SER A 210 21.88 23.41 22.68
CA SER A 210 23.19 23.10 22.10
C SER A 210 23.42 21.58 22.11
N LEU A 211 24.06 21.06 21.07
CA LEU A 211 24.47 19.66 20.98
C LEU A 211 25.88 19.51 21.56
N ASP A 212 26.03 18.74 22.63
CA ASP A 212 27.35 18.44 23.19
C ASP A 212 28.11 17.46 22.29
N ASN A 213 29.43 17.62 22.20
CA ASN A 213 30.29 16.71 21.45
C ASN A 213 30.13 15.28 21.98
N ASN A 214 30.01 14.31 21.06
CA ASN A 214 29.90 12.88 21.34
C ASN A 214 28.54 12.41 21.89
N VAL A 215 27.45 13.17 21.63
CA VAL A 215 26.08 12.84 22.02
C VAL A 215 25.16 12.81 20.81
N CYS A 216 24.42 11.72 20.64
CA CYS A 216 23.47 11.57 19.53
C CYS A 216 22.37 12.65 19.57
N ALA A 217 22.21 13.39 18.46
CA ALA A 217 21.21 14.46 18.31
C ALA A 217 19.75 13.99 18.39
N VAL A 218 19.49 12.69 18.23
CA VAL A 218 18.13 12.13 18.26
C VAL A 218 17.76 11.60 19.63
N CYS A 219 18.65 10.81 20.25
CA CYS A 219 18.35 10.10 21.49
C CYS A 219 19.07 10.67 22.73
N GLY A 220 20.00 11.61 22.56
CA GLY A 220 20.75 12.22 23.67
C GLY A 220 21.65 11.25 24.44
N ASN A 221 21.98 10.09 23.85
CA ASN A 221 22.90 9.12 24.44
C ASN A 221 24.32 9.34 23.89
N LYS A 222 25.33 8.95 24.67
CA LYS A 222 26.73 9.04 24.23
C LYS A 222 26.95 8.12 23.04
N LEU A 223 27.67 8.61 22.03
CA LEU A 223 28.17 7.82 20.92
C LEU A 223 29.30 6.94 21.47
N LEU A 224 29.21 5.63 21.22
CA LEU A 224 30.12 4.62 21.78
C LEU A 224 31.23 4.22 20.81
N VAL A 225 31.17 4.68 19.56
CA VAL A 225 31.98 4.22 18.44
C VAL A 225 32.37 5.43 17.59
N ALA A 226 33.59 5.45 17.05
CA ALA A 226 34.06 6.50 16.15
C ALA A 226 33.40 6.39 14.75
N GLU A 227 33.52 7.43 13.92
CA GLU A 227 32.92 7.52 12.57
C GLU A 227 33.42 6.41 11.62
N ASP A 228 34.61 5.89 11.87
CA ASP A 228 35.36 4.94 11.03
C ASP A 228 35.31 3.49 11.53
N GLU A 229 34.68 3.23 12.68
CA GLU A 229 34.55 1.89 13.25
C GLU A 229 33.13 1.34 13.10
N GLU A 230 33.00 0.08 12.69
CA GLU A 230 31.72 -0.63 12.74
C GLU A 230 31.38 -0.95 14.20
N GLY A 231 30.29 -0.36 14.67
CA GLY A 231 29.81 -0.53 16.02
C GLY A 231 29.16 -1.90 16.22
N VAL A 232 29.45 -2.54 17.35
CA VAL A 232 28.82 -3.80 17.76
C VAL A 232 27.29 -3.68 17.88
N LEU A 233 26.79 -2.47 18.16
CA LEU A 233 25.36 -2.16 18.32
C LEU A 233 24.84 -1.17 17.27
N GLU A 234 25.51 -0.03 17.09
CA GLU A 234 25.07 1.08 16.23
C GLU A 234 26.31 1.78 15.64
N ASN A 235 26.31 2.03 14.32
CA ASN A 235 27.38 2.79 13.65
C ASN A 235 27.16 4.29 13.87
N THR A 236 28.26 5.02 14.03
CA THR A 236 28.25 6.47 14.15
C THR A 236 28.30 7.10 12.76
N TYR A 237 27.37 8.02 12.45
CA TYR A 237 27.29 8.66 11.14
C TYR A 237 27.36 10.17 11.26
N LYS A 238 28.30 10.78 10.55
CA LYS A 238 28.45 12.23 10.50
C LYS A 238 27.51 12.85 9.47
N LEU A 239 26.69 13.79 9.92
CA LEU A 239 25.79 14.56 9.07
C LEU A 239 26.56 15.56 8.21
N SER A 240 25.96 16.00 7.09
CA SER A 240 26.53 17.01 6.18
C SER A 240 26.81 18.37 6.85
N CYS A 241 26.19 18.63 8.01
CA CYS A 241 26.45 19.79 8.85
C CYS A 241 27.65 19.61 9.81
N ASN A 242 28.49 18.58 9.61
CA ASN A 242 29.66 18.22 10.43
C ASN A 242 29.36 17.80 11.88
N HIS A 243 28.09 17.65 12.27
CA HIS A 243 27.72 17.05 13.54
C HIS A 243 27.73 15.52 13.43
N VAL A 244 28.20 14.87 14.49
CA VAL A 244 28.30 13.42 14.64
C VAL A 244 27.21 12.95 15.62
#